data_AF-A0A8T1P6X6-F1
#
_entry.id   AF-A0A8T1P6X6-F1
#
_cell.length_a   1.000
_cell.length_b   1.000
_cell.length_c   1.000
_cell.angle_alpha   90.00
_cell.angle_beta   90.00
_cell.angle_gamma   90.00
#
_symmetry.space_group_name_H-M   'P 1'
#
loop_
_entity.id
_entity.type
_entity.pdbx_description
1 polymer ?
#
loop_
_entity_poly.entity_id
_entity_poly.type
_entity_poly.pdbx_seq_one_letter_code
_entity_poly.pdbx_strand_id
1 'polypeptide(L)'
;MFLFVDAGGGLIWTQCEPCTNCYPQAYPIYDSTASISYRKLPCNHPLCQGDSALYQCVDGECVYHYEYGSGETTKGIASLDTFELLVGDQTTTEFIPDIIFGCSKESHFPQFAQNGVISGILGLNLSPDSLVSQLFDDEDRRFSHCFVPFPDAMMSPSFLKFGNDIPPPPANIQTTPFVTLPWSFHYHLNLLDISVSSHRIGFHPDTFKIKKDGSGGCTIDSGTLITQIDQNTVGIDAFSVVMTAFQNYYDSLGQLERVYSTEGFPLCYEYPPDFGDFATMTYHFEGGDYFVDSMYVNYYSDIGYYFCVAVREGNGQSILGAWHQQNMRITYDIHGVHCILLERPVLIMILPNSYIILL
;
A
#
# COMPACT_ATOMS: atom_id res chain seq x y z
N MET A 1 -16.91 -9.23 -4.61
CA MET A 1 -16.15 -8.14 -5.24
C MET A 1 -14.69 -8.27 -4.82
N PHE A 2 -13.74 -8.28 -5.75
CA PHE A 2 -12.31 -8.30 -5.40
C PHE A 2 -11.73 -6.89 -5.51
N LEU A 3 -11.27 -6.35 -4.38
CA LEU A 3 -10.70 -5.00 -4.30
C LEU A 3 -9.21 -5.08 -4.01
N PHE A 4 -8.44 -4.18 -4.63
CA PHE A 4 -7.03 -3.98 -4.34
C PHE A 4 -6.86 -3.13 -3.09
N VAL A 5 -6.05 -3.59 -2.13
CA VAL A 5 -5.89 -2.94 -0.82
C VAL A 5 -4.87 -1.81 -0.91
N ASP A 6 -5.32 -0.59 -0.65
CA ASP A 6 -4.53 0.63 -0.83
C ASP A 6 -4.53 1.50 0.44
N ALA A 7 -3.41 1.48 1.16
CA ALA A 7 -3.18 2.34 2.33
C ALA A 7 -2.80 3.78 1.97
N GLY A 8 -2.44 4.07 0.72
CA GLY A 8 -2.19 5.42 0.21
C GLY A 8 -3.47 6.12 -0.24
N GLY A 9 -4.46 5.38 -0.74
CA GLY A 9 -5.75 5.86 -1.23
C GLY A 9 -6.84 5.96 -0.16
N GLY A 10 -7.77 6.90 -0.36
CA GLY A 10 -8.93 7.11 0.53
C GLY A 10 -10.18 6.42 0.03
N LEU A 11 -10.63 6.78 -1.17
CA LEU A 11 -11.88 6.30 -1.74
C LEU A 11 -11.89 4.77 -1.94
N ILE A 12 -12.89 4.11 -1.36
CA ILE A 12 -13.31 2.78 -1.79
C ILE A 12 -14.08 2.93 -3.10
N TRP A 13 -13.75 2.19 -4.15
CA TRP A 13 -14.53 2.23 -5.39
C TRP A 13 -14.54 0.89 -6.13
N THR A 14 -15.56 0.71 -6.96
CA THR A 14 -15.71 -0.45 -7.86
C THR A 14 -16.35 -0.03 -9.17
N GLN A 15 -16.16 -0.82 -10.23
CA GLN A 15 -16.85 -0.58 -11.50
C GLN A 15 -18.36 -0.81 -11.36
N CYS A 16 -19.15 0.11 -11.91
CA CYS A 16 -20.61 0.09 -11.81
C CYS A 16 -21.32 0.12 -13.16
N GLU A 17 -22.39 -0.65 -13.32
CA GLU A 17 -23.23 -0.61 -14.51
C GLU A 17 -24.15 0.63 -14.55
N PRO A 18 -24.39 1.23 -15.75
CA PRO A 18 -23.62 1.01 -16.97
C PRO A 18 -22.21 1.61 -16.80
N CYS A 19 -21.17 0.91 -17.26
CA CYS A 19 -19.84 1.50 -17.39
C CYS A 19 -19.61 1.98 -18.81
N THR A 20 -19.20 3.24 -18.97
CA THR A 20 -18.98 3.87 -20.27
C THR A 20 -17.58 3.61 -20.83
N ASN A 21 -16.57 3.58 -19.97
CA ASN A 21 -15.18 3.41 -20.37
C ASN A 21 -14.35 2.75 -19.24
N CYS A 22 -14.54 1.44 -19.08
CA CYS A 22 -13.88 0.65 -18.05
C CYS A 22 -12.86 -0.31 -18.65
N TYR A 23 -11.89 -0.73 -17.84
CA TYR A 23 -11.11 -1.91 -18.15
C TYR A 23 -11.98 -3.20 -18.06
N PRO A 24 -11.62 -4.26 -18.82
CA PRO A 24 -12.36 -5.52 -18.77
C PRO A 24 -12.31 -6.15 -17.38
N GLN A 25 -13.47 -6.54 -16.86
CA GLN A 25 -13.61 -7.26 -15.60
C GLN A 25 -14.05 -8.70 -15.86
N ALA A 26 -13.43 -9.66 -15.17
CA ALA A 26 -13.72 -11.09 -15.29
C ALA A 26 -15.02 -11.47 -14.59
N TYR A 27 -15.30 -10.84 -13.44
CA TYR A 27 -16.54 -11.01 -12.69
C TYR A 27 -17.59 -9.97 -13.10
N PRO A 28 -18.89 -10.20 -12.86
CA PRO A 28 -19.94 -9.23 -13.15
C PRO A 28 -19.65 -7.86 -12.53
N ILE A 29 -19.84 -6.80 -13.31
CA ILE A 29 -19.75 -5.42 -12.84
C ILE A 29 -20.90 -5.18 -11.86
N TYR A 30 -20.68 -4.38 -10.82
CA TYR A 30 -21.71 -4.13 -9.81
C TYR A 30 -22.90 -3.37 -10.42
N ASP A 31 -24.07 -3.99 -10.41
CA ASP A 31 -25.32 -3.37 -10.87
C ASP A 31 -26.01 -2.66 -9.71
N SER A 32 -25.82 -1.34 -9.65
CA SER A 32 -26.47 -0.48 -8.65
C SER A 32 -28.00 -0.53 -8.66
N THR A 33 -28.64 -0.97 -9.74
CA THR A 33 -30.11 -1.08 -9.84
C THR A 33 -30.65 -2.37 -9.21
N ALA A 34 -29.77 -3.37 -9.01
CA ALA A 34 -30.11 -4.63 -8.35
C ALA A 34 -30.04 -4.53 -6.82
N SER A 35 -29.37 -3.51 -6.28
CA SER A 35 -29.30 -3.27 -4.83
C SER A 35 -30.48 -2.42 -4.34
N ILE A 36 -31.16 -2.91 -3.30
CA ILE A 36 -32.30 -2.22 -2.67
C ILE A 36 -31.87 -1.11 -1.69
N SER A 37 -30.62 -1.16 -1.20
CA SER A 37 -30.05 -0.16 -0.28
C SER A 37 -29.20 0.88 -0.98
N TYR A 38 -28.88 0.67 -2.26
CA TYR A 38 -28.12 1.61 -3.05
C TYR A 38 -28.81 2.96 -3.15
N ARG A 39 -28.03 4.02 -2.95
CA ARG A 39 -28.44 5.40 -3.21
C ARG A 39 -27.25 6.26 -3.58
N LYS A 40 -27.48 7.28 -4.40
CA LYS A 40 -26.45 8.28 -4.73
C LYS A 40 -26.18 9.17 -3.51
N LEU A 41 -24.93 9.55 -3.29
CA LEU A 41 -24.56 10.52 -2.26
C LEU A 41 -25.13 11.88 -2.68
N PRO A 42 -25.93 12.56 -1.84
CA PRO A 42 -26.59 13.79 -2.24
C PRO A 42 -25.59 14.95 -2.33
N CYS A 43 -25.80 15.88 -3.26
CA CYS A 43 -24.89 17.00 -3.48
C CYS A 43 -24.69 17.93 -2.27
N ASN A 44 -25.64 17.98 -1.33
CA ASN A 44 -25.51 18.75 -0.10
C ASN A 44 -24.68 18.04 0.98
N HIS A 45 -24.15 16.84 0.69
CA HIS A 45 -23.25 16.13 1.58
C HIS A 45 -21.90 16.89 1.70
N PRO A 46 -21.27 16.94 2.89
CA PRO A 46 -20.00 17.66 3.08
C PRO A 46 -18.85 17.21 2.17
N LEU A 47 -18.86 15.95 1.72
CA LEU A 47 -17.88 15.46 0.75
C LEU A 47 -18.07 16.03 -0.67
N CYS A 48 -19.25 16.58 -0.98
CA CYS A 48 -19.62 17.06 -2.31
C CYS A 48 -19.71 18.60 -2.41
N GLN A 49 -19.71 19.28 -1.26
CA GLN A 49 -19.86 20.72 -1.16
C GLN A 49 -19.17 21.26 0.11
N GLY A 50 -18.50 22.40 -0.03
CA GLY A 50 -17.84 23.13 1.08
C GLY A 50 -16.33 23.21 0.90
N ASP A 51 -15.65 23.84 1.87
CA ASP A 51 -14.21 24.13 1.79
C ASP A 51 -13.33 22.87 1.88
N SER A 52 -13.89 21.76 2.35
CA SER A 52 -13.21 20.46 2.49
C SER A 52 -13.85 19.35 1.63
N ALA A 53 -14.62 19.73 0.61
CA ALA A 53 -15.22 18.76 -0.30
C ALA A 53 -14.14 17.97 -1.06
N LEU A 54 -14.29 16.65 -1.09
CA LEU A 54 -13.43 15.76 -1.87
C LEU A 54 -13.94 15.59 -3.31
N TYR A 55 -15.24 15.79 -3.50
CA TYR A 55 -15.97 15.57 -4.74
C TYR A 55 -16.71 16.83 -5.14
N GLN A 56 -17.30 16.82 -6.35
CA GLN A 56 -17.99 17.98 -6.90
C GLN A 56 -19.43 17.62 -7.28
N CYS A 57 -20.38 18.46 -6.90
CA CYS A 57 -21.73 18.35 -7.43
C CYS A 57 -21.77 18.81 -8.89
N VAL A 58 -22.07 17.90 -9.82
CA VAL A 58 -22.23 18.16 -11.25
C VAL A 58 -23.59 17.63 -11.69
N ASP A 59 -24.42 18.48 -12.29
CA ASP A 59 -25.76 18.13 -12.79
C ASP A 59 -26.66 17.41 -11.76
N GLY A 60 -26.49 17.75 -10.48
CA GLY A 60 -27.27 17.16 -9.37
C GLY A 60 -26.73 15.84 -8.83
N GLU A 61 -25.58 15.38 -9.32
CA GLU A 61 -24.88 14.19 -8.84
C GLU A 61 -23.55 14.55 -8.19
N CYS A 62 -23.19 13.85 -7.11
CA CYS A 62 -21.88 14.02 -6.50
C CYS A 62 -20.85 13.18 -7.27
N VAL A 63 -20.01 13.84 -8.07
CA VAL A 63 -19.04 13.23 -8.97
C VAL A 63 -17.64 13.28 -8.34
N TYR A 64 -16.98 12.13 -8.28
CA TYR A 64 -15.57 12.03 -7.92
C TYR A 64 -14.71 11.80 -9.16
N HIS A 65 -13.46 12.24 -9.11
CA HIS A 65 -12.43 11.92 -10.10
C HIS A 65 -11.10 11.78 -9.38
N TYR A 66 -10.48 10.61 -9.49
CA TYR A 66 -9.19 10.29 -8.89
C TYR A 66 -8.17 9.98 -9.99
N GLU A 67 -6.96 10.52 -9.80
CA GLU A 67 -5.77 10.21 -10.57
C GLU A 67 -4.70 9.71 -9.60
N TYR A 68 -4.20 8.50 -9.85
CA TYR A 68 -3.17 7.85 -9.05
C TYR A 68 -1.77 8.29 -9.54
N GLY A 69 -0.76 8.18 -8.68
CA GLY A 69 0.59 8.66 -8.99
C GLY A 69 1.25 8.02 -10.23
N SER A 70 0.80 6.82 -10.62
CA SER A 70 1.22 6.11 -11.84
C SER A 70 0.39 6.45 -13.09
N GLY A 71 -0.60 7.35 -12.96
CA GLY A 71 -1.42 7.88 -14.06
C GLY A 71 -2.74 7.15 -14.30
N GLU A 72 -3.05 6.10 -13.53
CA GLU A 72 -4.35 5.45 -13.58
C GLU A 72 -5.44 6.38 -13.04
N THR A 73 -6.64 6.24 -13.58
CA THR A 73 -7.76 7.13 -13.26
C THR A 73 -9.04 6.37 -13.03
N THR A 74 -9.87 6.90 -12.13
CA THR A 74 -11.25 6.45 -11.93
C THR A 74 -12.16 7.65 -11.74
N LYS A 75 -13.33 7.60 -12.34
CA LYS A 75 -14.33 8.67 -12.27
C LYS A 75 -15.71 8.04 -12.22
N GLY A 76 -16.56 8.61 -11.37
CA GLY A 76 -17.90 8.08 -11.20
C GLY A 76 -18.73 8.90 -10.23
N ILE A 77 -19.81 8.28 -9.76
CA ILE A 77 -20.74 8.89 -8.83
C ILE A 77 -20.39 8.39 -7.43
N ALA A 78 -20.21 9.30 -6.48
CA ALA A 78 -20.12 8.95 -5.07
C ALA A 78 -21.50 8.47 -4.62
N SER A 79 -21.54 7.30 -4.01
CA SER A 79 -22.76 6.56 -3.68
C SER A 79 -22.66 5.94 -2.29
N LEU A 80 -23.78 5.43 -1.81
CA LEU A 80 -23.96 4.75 -0.54
C LEU A 80 -24.56 3.38 -0.83
N ASP A 81 -24.08 2.34 -0.15
CA ASP A 81 -24.76 1.04 -0.09
C ASP A 81 -24.44 0.30 1.21
N THR A 82 -25.10 -0.85 1.41
CA THR A 82 -24.80 -1.76 2.52
C THR A 82 -23.64 -2.68 2.12
N PHE A 83 -22.58 -2.69 2.91
CA PHE A 83 -21.49 -3.63 2.74
C PHE A 83 -21.72 -4.86 3.60
N GLU A 84 -21.58 -6.04 2.99
CA GLU A 84 -21.58 -7.32 3.68
C GLU A 84 -20.12 -7.69 3.99
N LEU A 85 -19.76 -7.76 5.27
CA LEU A 85 -18.42 -8.12 5.72
C LEU A 85 -18.46 -9.41 6.53
N LEU A 86 -17.48 -10.28 6.28
CA LEU A 86 -17.23 -11.44 7.13
C LEU A 86 -16.33 -11.01 8.30
N VAL A 87 -16.79 -11.21 9.52
CA VAL A 87 -16.08 -10.83 10.75
C VAL A 87 -15.68 -12.07 11.57
N GLY A 88 -14.64 -11.92 12.39
CA GLY A 88 -14.03 -13.02 13.15
C GLY A 88 -13.40 -14.08 12.25
N ASP A 89 -13.54 -15.36 12.61
CA ASP A 89 -13.01 -16.50 11.83
C ASP A 89 -13.89 -16.83 10.60
N GLN A 90 -14.44 -15.81 9.92
CA GLN A 90 -15.38 -15.94 8.79
C GLN A 90 -16.68 -16.69 9.14
N THR A 91 -17.07 -16.70 10.41
CA THR A 91 -18.27 -17.41 10.88
C THR A 91 -19.50 -16.51 11.02
N THR A 92 -19.27 -15.19 11.06
CA THR A 92 -20.32 -14.20 11.27
C THR A 92 -20.29 -13.20 10.12
N THR A 93 -21.46 -12.87 9.61
CA THR A 93 -21.66 -11.85 8.59
C THR A 93 -22.25 -10.62 9.24
N GLU A 94 -21.61 -9.47 9.03
CA GLU A 94 -22.13 -8.16 9.41
C GLU A 94 -22.54 -7.36 8.17
N PHE A 95 -23.66 -6.67 8.29
CA PHE A 95 -24.18 -5.78 7.26
C PHE A 95 -24.05 -4.36 7.74
N ILE A 96 -23.20 -3.59 7.06
CA ILE A 96 -22.88 -2.22 7.44
C ILE A 96 -23.56 -1.28 6.45
N PRO A 97 -24.67 -0.64 6.83
CA PRO A 97 -25.40 0.24 5.94
C PRO A 97 -24.60 1.52 5.68
N ASP A 98 -24.95 2.19 4.59
CA ASP A 98 -24.58 3.59 4.33
C ASP A 98 -23.07 3.82 4.19
N ILE A 99 -22.34 2.82 3.70
CA ILE A 99 -20.93 2.97 3.34
C ILE A 99 -20.82 3.78 2.06
N ILE A 100 -20.08 4.89 2.15
CA ILE A 100 -19.71 5.76 1.03
C ILE A 100 -18.67 5.04 0.19
N PHE A 101 -18.96 4.92 -1.10
CA PHE A 101 -18.05 4.35 -2.09
C PHE A 101 -18.24 5.01 -3.45
N GLY A 102 -17.22 4.88 -4.29
CA GLY A 102 -17.22 5.35 -5.66
C GLY A 102 -17.83 4.32 -6.60
N CYS A 103 -18.96 4.67 -7.21
CA CYS A 103 -19.58 3.89 -8.26
C CYS A 103 -18.98 4.29 -9.62
N SER A 104 -17.89 3.63 -10.02
CA SER A 104 -17.06 4.03 -11.15
C SER A 104 -17.76 3.82 -12.50
N LYS A 105 -17.70 4.84 -13.35
CA LYS A 105 -18.26 4.88 -14.72
C LYS A 105 -17.18 4.95 -15.78
N GLU A 106 -15.99 5.40 -15.39
CA GLU A 106 -14.79 5.42 -16.21
C GLU A 106 -13.61 4.98 -15.35
N SER A 107 -12.85 3.99 -15.79
CA SER A 107 -11.70 3.44 -15.05
C SER A 107 -10.62 2.96 -16.01
N HIS A 108 -9.39 3.47 -15.84
CA HIS A 108 -8.24 3.15 -16.68
C HIS A 108 -7.11 2.56 -15.84
N PHE A 109 -7.07 1.22 -15.77
CA PHE A 109 -6.07 0.45 -15.01
C PHE A 109 -5.53 -0.72 -15.85
N PRO A 110 -4.49 -0.51 -16.67
CA PRO A 110 -3.92 -1.56 -17.53
C PRO A 110 -3.49 -2.82 -16.77
N GLN A 111 -3.01 -2.68 -15.53
CA GLN A 111 -2.63 -3.77 -14.64
C GLN A 111 -3.84 -4.59 -14.17
N PHE A 112 -4.97 -3.95 -13.86
CA PHE A 112 -6.19 -4.67 -13.46
C PHE A 112 -6.85 -5.36 -14.66
N ALA A 113 -6.68 -4.80 -15.86
CA ALA A 113 -7.18 -5.37 -17.11
C ALA A 113 -6.54 -6.73 -17.48
N GLN A 114 -5.35 -7.05 -16.98
CA GLN A 114 -4.59 -8.25 -17.43
C GLN A 114 -5.34 -9.56 -17.15
N ASN A 115 -5.99 -9.67 -15.98
CA ASN A 115 -6.83 -10.81 -15.62
C ASN A 115 -8.28 -10.42 -15.31
N GLY A 116 -8.58 -9.12 -15.17
CA GLY A 116 -9.91 -8.60 -14.87
C GLY A 116 -10.45 -8.98 -13.49
N VAL A 117 -9.64 -9.57 -12.61
CA VAL A 117 -10.09 -10.05 -11.30
C VAL A 117 -10.39 -8.88 -10.38
N ILE A 118 -9.55 -7.84 -10.40
CA ILE A 118 -9.66 -6.66 -9.54
C ILE A 118 -10.74 -5.73 -10.08
N SER A 119 -11.83 -5.57 -9.33
CA SER A 119 -12.97 -4.72 -9.69
C SER A 119 -12.86 -3.26 -9.22
N GLY A 120 -11.87 -2.95 -8.39
CA GLY A 120 -11.59 -1.60 -7.92
C GLY A 120 -10.63 -1.59 -6.73
N ILE A 121 -10.66 -0.53 -5.92
CA ILE A 121 -9.72 -0.29 -4.81
C ILE A 121 -10.46 -0.15 -3.49
N LEU A 122 -9.88 -0.74 -2.44
CA LEU A 122 -10.24 -0.53 -1.05
C LEU A 122 -9.26 0.47 -0.43
N GLY A 123 -9.68 1.73 -0.34
CA GLY A 123 -8.88 2.79 0.28
C GLY A 123 -8.93 2.75 1.81
N LEU A 124 -7.75 2.87 2.43
CA LEU A 124 -7.54 2.74 3.88
C LEU A 124 -6.75 3.92 4.49
N ASN A 125 -6.53 5.01 3.74
CA ASN A 125 -5.79 6.18 4.25
C ASN A 125 -6.60 7.01 5.26
N LEU A 126 -6.07 8.17 5.68
CA LEU A 126 -6.69 9.05 6.68
C LEU A 126 -7.90 9.86 6.17
N SER A 127 -8.31 9.66 4.92
CA SER A 127 -9.40 10.42 4.30
C SER A 127 -10.75 10.05 4.91
N PRO A 128 -11.70 10.99 5.06
CA PRO A 128 -13.03 10.71 5.62
C PRO A 128 -13.85 9.65 4.85
N ASP A 129 -13.52 9.42 3.58
CA ASP A 129 -14.17 8.42 2.71
C ASP A 129 -13.45 7.06 2.67
N SER A 130 -12.40 6.86 3.49
CA SER A 130 -11.76 5.56 3.63
C SER A 130 -12.56 4.59 4.48
N LEU A 131 -12.39 3.28 4.26
CA LEU A 131 -13.14 2.27 5.01
C LEU A 131 -12.92 2.44 6.52
N VAL A 132 -11.67 2.66 6.91
CA VAL A 132 -11.30 2.76 8.33
C VAL A 132 -11.94 3.98 8.98
N SER A 133 -11.99 5.12 8.28
CA SER A 133 -12.63 6.35 8.78
C SER A 133 -14.16 6.23 8.87
N GLN A 134 -14.78 5.44 8.00
CA GLN A 134 -16.23 5.24 7.97
C GLN A 134 -16.72 4.20 8.98
N LEU A 135 -15.92 3.16 9.25
CA LEU A 135 -16.32 2.04 10.11
C LEU A 135 -16.05 2.29 11.60
N PHE A 136 -15.00 3.04 11.92
CA PHE A 136 -14.51 3.12 13.30
C PHE A 136 -14.51 4.56 13.82
N ASP A 137 -15.14 4.70 14.99
CA ASP A 137 -14.98 5.86 15.86
C ASP A 137 -13.51 5.99 16.30
N ASP A 138 -13.14 7.17 16.80
CA ASP A 138 -11.74 7.52 17.06
C ASP A 138 -11.00 6.50 17.95
N GLU A 139 -11.66 5.84 18.92
CA GLU A 139 -11.01 4.90 19.85
C GLU A 139 -10.61 3.55 19.21
N ASP A 140 -11.33 3.09 18.17
CA ASP A 140 -11.10 1.81 17.50
C ASP A 140 -10.54 1.98 16.08
N ARG A 141 -10.18 3.20 15.69
CA ARG A 141 -9.72 3.54 14.34
C ARG A 141 -8.31 3.02 14.08
N ARG A 142 -8.22 1.72 13.79
CA ARG A 142 -6.98 1.04 13.44
C ARG A 142 -7.22 -0.14 12.52
N PHE A 143 -6.22 -0.44 11.70
CA PHE A 143 -6.19 -1.64 10.88
C PHE A 143 -4.79 -2.22 10.83
N SER A 144 -4.69 -3.49 10.49
CA SER A 144 -3.41 -4.15 10.26
C SER A 144 -3.48 -5.04 9.04
N HIS A 145 -2.39 -5.11 8.29
CA HIS A 145 -2.23 -6.11 7.24
C HIS A 145 -0.98 -6.96 7.47
N CYS A 146 -0.98 -8.16 6.90
CA CYS A 146 0.18 -9.03 6.81
C CYS A 146 0.21 -9.63 5.41
N PHE A 147 1.10 -9.09 4.57
CA PHE A 147 1.29 -9.63 3.23
C PHE A 147 2.14 -10.88 3.29
N VAL A 148 1.65 -11.96 2.72
CA VAL A 148 2.46 -13.16 2.53
C VAL A 148 3.57 -12.87 1.52
N PRO A 149 4.70 -13.59 1.60
CA PRO A 149 5.71 -13.54 0.55
C PRO A 149 5.09 -13.74 -0.84
N PHE A 150 5.54 -12.96 -1.83
CA PHE A 150 5.06 -12.99 -3.20
C PHE A 150 5.14 -14.39 -3.83
N PRO A 151 6.20 -15.20 -3.63
CA PRO A 151 6.23 -16.58 -4.10
C PRO A 151 5.12 -17.46 -3.53
N ASP A 152 4.66 -17.15 -2.31
CA ASP A 152 3.64 -17.91 -1.58
C ASP A 152 2.22 -17.34 -1.76
N ALA A 153 2.07 -16.20 -2.45
CA ALA A 153 0.82 -15.45 -2.54
C ALA A 153 -0.33 -16.21 -3.22
N MET A 154 -0.02 -17.22 -4.03
CA MET A 154 -1.03 -18.11 -4.61
C MET A 154 -1.49 -19.23 -3.66
N MET A 155 -0.73 -19.52 -2.60
CA MET A 155 -0.92 -20.67 -1.73
C MET A 155 -1.50 -20.31 -0.36
N SER A 156 -1.26 -19.09 0.12
CA SER A 156 -1.75 -18.63 1.42
C SER A 156 -2.32 -17.23 1.29
N PRO A 157 -3.48 -16.95 1.91
CA PRO A 157 -4.03 -15.63 1.85
C PRO A 157 -3.31 -14.66 2.80
N SER A 158 -3.24 -13.40 2.40
CA SER A 158 -2.87 -12.31 3.30
C SER A 158 -4.03 -11.97 4.23
N PHE A 159 -3.73 -11.38 5.39
CA PHE A 159 -4.74 -10.98 6.36
C PHE A 159 -4.86 -9.45 6.41
N LEU A 160 -6.10 -8.96 6.45
CA LEU A 160 -6.46 -7.59 6.79
C LEU A 160 -7.40 -7.66 8.00
N LYS A 161 -7.05 -6.97 9.08
CA LYS A 161 -7.81 -6.98 10.35
C LYS A 161 -8.04 -5.56 10.83
N PHE A 162 -9.16 -5.34 11.51
CA PHE A 162 -9.56 -4.01 11.96
C PHE A 162 -9.86 -3.99 13.47
N GLY A 163 -9.76 -2.81 14.08
CA GLY A 163 -10.20 -2.56 15.46
C GLY A 163 -9.67 -3.60 16.44
N ASN A 164 -10.57 -4.27 17.16
CA ASN A 164 -10.25 -5.23 18.20
C ASN A 164 -9.89 -6.65 17.69
N ASP A 165 -10.06 -6.92 16.40
CA ASP A 165 -9.62 -8.18 15.80
C ASP A 165 -8.10 -8.24 15.59
N ILE A 166 -7.43 -7.08 15.63
CA ILE A 166 -5.98 -6.97 15.55
C ILE A 166 -5.38 -7.61 16.81
N PRO A 167 -4.56 -8.69 16.68
CA PRO A 167 -3.97 -9.32 17.85
C PRO A 167 -3.05 -8.33 18.57
N PRO A 168 -2.97 -8.38 19.91
CA PRO A 168 -2.14 -7.45 20.67
C PRO A 168 -0.67 -7.51 20.20
N PRO A 169 0.04 -6.37 20.25
CA PRO A 169 1.47 -6.34 19.96
C PRO A 169 2.24 -7.18 21.00
N PRO A 170 3.33 -7.86 20.60
CA PRO A 170 4.30 -8.39 21.56
C PRO A 170 4.87 -7.29 22.46
N ALA A 171 5.41 -7.67 23.62
CA ALA A 171 6.11 -6.73 24.48
C ALA A 171 7.40 -6.20 23.79
N ASN A 172 7.70 -4.91 23.97
CA ASN A 172 8.88 -4.20 23.41
C ASN A 172 8.88 -4.02 21.89
N ILE A 173 7.71 -3.82 21.31
CA ILE A 173 7.62 -3.55 19.88
C ILE A 173 8.10 -2.15 19.50
N GLN A 174 8.61 -2.04 18.26
CA GLN A 174 9.00 -0.77 17.69
C GLN A 174 7.80 -0.05 17.07
N THR A 175 7.73 1.25 17.30
CA THR A 175 6.68 2.11 16.80
C THR A 175 7.29 3.36 16.23
N THR A 176 6.71 3.84 15.13
CA THR A 176 7.09 5.11 14.54
C THR A 176 5.86 6.02 14.45
N PRO A 177 5.96 7.29 14.88
CA PRO A 177 4.82 8.19 14.86
C PRO A 177 4.48 8.57 13.41
N PHE A 178 3.19 8.79 13.15
CA PHE A 178 2.79 9.42 11.89
C PHE A 178 3.12 10.92 11.90
N VAL A 179 3.55 11.44 10.76
CA VAL A 179 3.67 12.88 10.54
C VAL A 179 2.35 13.40 9.98
N THR A 180 1.54 14.06 10.82
CA THR A 180 0.26 14.62 10.39
C THR A 180 0.47 15.92 9.60
N LEU A 181 -0.11 15.98 8.39
CA LEU A 181 -0.09 17.17 7.54
C LEU A 181 -1.54 17.63 7.27
N PRO A 182 -1.87 18.93 7.43
CA PRO A 182 -3.24 19.43 7.22
C PRO A 182 -3.82 19.23 5.81
N TRP A 183 -2.96 18.97 4.82
CA TRP A 183 -3.31 18.89 3.40
C TRP A 183 -3.08 17.50 2.79
N SER A 184 -2.77 16.49 3.59
CA SER A 184 -2.52 15.14 3.10
C SER A 184 -3.14 14.09 4.00
N PHE A 185 -3.77 13.09 3.37
CA PHE A 185 -4.35 11.94 4.05
C PHE A 185 -3.44 10.70 4.03
N HIS A 186 -2.23 10.80 3.47
CA HIS A 186 -1.30 9.67 3.44
C HIS A 186 -0.68 9.42 4.82
N TYR A 187 -0.27 8.18 5.06
CA TYR A 187 0.52 7.82 6.23
C TYR A 187 1.99 8.20 6.03
N HIS A 188 2.34 9.42 6.45
CA HIS A 188 3.72 9.91 6.41
C HIS A 188 4.51 9.43 7.63
N LEU A 189 5.74 9.01 7.39
CA LEU A 189 6.72 8.56 8.38
C LEU A 189 7.98 9.43 8.29
N ASN A 190 8.61 9.66 9.43
CA ASN A 190 9.86 10.42 9.49
C ASN A 190 11.06 9.49 9.28
N LEU A 191 11.52 9.36 8.03
CA LEU A 191 12.72 8.58 7.69
C LEU A 191 13.98 9.38 7.99
N LEU A 192 14.89 8.81 8.80
CA LEU A 192 16.11 9.47 9.23
C LEU A 192 17.34 8.97 8.47
N ASP A 193 17.39 7.68 8.15
CA ASP A 193 18.54 7.06 7.49
C ASP A 193 18.17 5.71 6.89
N ILE A 194 19.09 5.14 6.12
CA ILE A 194 18.97 3.80 5.53
C ILE A 194 20.26 3.02 5.80
N SER A 195 20.13 1.74 6.13
CA SER A 195 21.25 0.79 6.16
C SER A 195 21.13 -0.24 5.03
N VAL A 196 22.28 -0.59 4.45
CA VAL A 196 22.44 -1.73 3.54
C VAL A 196 23.41 -2.72 4.18
N SER A 197 22.99 -3.96 4.41
CA SER A 197 23.80 -5.01 5.05
C SER A 197 24.51 -4.54 6.33
N SER A 198 23.75 -3.94 7.26
CA SER A 198 24.23 -3.34 8.53
C SER A 198 25.12 -2.09 8.38
N HIS A 199 25.46 -1.66 7.17
CA HIS A 199 26.15 -0.40 6.94
C HIS A 199 25.15 0.75 6.84
N ARG A 200 25.07 1.54 7.90
CA ARG A 200 24.29 2.78 7.94
C ARG A 200 24.95 3.85 7.09
N ILE A 201 24.21 4.41 6.15
CA ILE A 201 24.72 5.37 5.17
C ILE A 201 25.16 6.69 5.83
N GLY A 202 24.42 7.15 6.84
CA GLY A 202 24.76 8.37 7.58
C GLY A 202 24.24 9.63 6.88
N PHE A 203 23.02 9.58 6.35
CA PHE A 203 22.37 10.77 5.79
C PHE A 203 22.24 11.89 6.83
N HIS A 204 22.21 13.14 6.34
CA HIS A 204 21.92 14.25 7.22
C HIS A 204 20.46 14.13 7.72
N PRO A 205 20.13 14.48 8.99
CA PRO A 205 18.78 14.32 9.52
C PRO A 205 17.67 15.03 8.72
N ASP A 206 18.01 16.09 7.99
CA ASP A 206 17.07 16.82 7.13
C ASP A 206 16.96 16.25 5.68
N THR A 207 17.74 15.23 5.30
CA THR A 207 17.80 14.71 3.92
C THR A 207 16.41 14.30 3.39
N PHE A 208 15.63 13.57 4.20
CA PHE A 208 14.28 13.10 3.83
C PHE A 208 13.15 13.98 4.37
N LYS A 209 13.45 15.17 4.89
CA LYS A 209 12.42 16.01 5.52
C LYS A 209 11.36 16.46 4.51
N ILE A 210 10.10 16.49 4.96
CA ILE A 210 9.00 17.08 4.20
C ILE A 210 9.26 18.59 4.05
N LYS A 211 9.32 19.04 2.80
CA LYS A 211 9.55 20.42 2.38
C LYS A 211 8.24 21.20 2.43
N LYS A 212 8.35 22.54 2.35
CA LYS A 212 7.19 23.45 2.43
C LYS A 212 6.21 23.30 1.27
N ASP A 213 6.68 22.81 0.12
CA ASP A 213 5.85 22.54 -1.06
C ASP A 213 5.17 21.16 -1.01
N GLY A 214 5.35 20.39 0.08
CA GLY A 214 4.79 19.06 0.26
C GLY A 214 5.66 17.93 -0.28
N SER A 215 6.75 18.22 -0.99
CA SER A 215 7.71 17.20 -1.44
C SER A 215 8.64 16.73 -0.31
N GLY A 216 9.35 15.63 -0.51
CA GLY A 216 10.14 14.93 0.50
C GLY A 216 9.28 14.01 1.38
N GLY A 217 9.83 13.64 2.53
CA GLY A 217 9.20 12.67 3.43
C GLY A 217 9.31 11.22 2.94
N CYS A 218 8.70 10.35 3.72
CA CYS A 218 8.47 8.97 3.34
C CYS A 218 7.01 8.60 3.65
N THR A 219 6.28 8.05 2.70
CA THR A 219 4.96 7.47 2.94
C THR A 219 5.07 5.95 3.03
N ILE A 220 4.21 5.32 3.82
CA ILE A 220 3.99 3.87 3.75
C ILE A 220 2.71 3.62 2.94
N ASP A 221 2.83 2.81 1.89
CA ASP A 221 1.76 2.66 0.91
C ASP A 221 1.73 1.24 0.33
N SER A 222 0.66 0.49 0.61
CA SER A 222 0.44 -0.83 0.00
C SER A 222 -0.05 -0.76 -1.44
N GLY A 223 -0.54 0.40 -1.89
CA GLY A 223 -0.97 0.62 -3.26
C GLY A 223 0.19 0.74 -4.24
N THR A 224 1.36 1.15 -3.74
CA THR A 224 2.61 1.16 -4.49
C THR A 224 3.32 -0.19 -4.34
N LEU A 225 3.47 -0.96 -5.42
CA LEU A 225 4.08 -2.29 -5.36
C LEU A 225 5.55 -2.25 -4.91
N ILE A 226 6.38 -1.45 -5.58
CA ILE A 226 7.84 -1.40 -5.36
C ILE A 226 8.21 -0.16 -4.57
N THR A 227 9.08 -0.31 -3.57
CA THR A 227 9.58 0.83 -2.78
C THR A 227 10.31 1.83 -3.66
N GLN A 228 10.04 3.12 -3.44
CA GLN A 228 10.67 4.23 -4.12
C GLN A 228 11.49 5.06 -3.13
N ILE A 229 12.68 5.51 -3.54
CA ILE A 229 13.51 6.44 -2.74
C ILE A 229 13.64 7.75 -3.50
N ASP A 230 13.38 8.86 -2.85
CA ASP A 230 13.47 10.18 -3.47
C ASP A 230 14.90 10.53 -3.91
N GLN A 231 15.08 10.73 -5.22
CA GLN A 231 16.33 11.25 -5.78
C GLN A 231 16.49 12.76 -5.57
N ASN A 232 15.40 13.47 -5.30
CA ASN A 232 15.36 14.93 -5.13
C ASN A 232 15.39 15.33 -3.64
N THR A 233 16.07 14.54 -2.82
CA THR A 233 16.24 14.76 -1.39
C THR A 233 17.11 16.00 -1.09
N VAL A 234 17.10 16.47 0.16
CA VAL A 234 17.81 17.70 0.54
C VAL A 234 19.32 17.45 0.56
N GLY A 235 20.04 18.12 -0.35
CA GLY A 235 21.50 18.19 -0.37
C GLY A 235 22.19 16.98 -1.00
N ILE A 236 21.47 15.92 -1.34
CA ILE A 236 22.02 14.70 -1.95
C ILE A 236 20.94 13.95 -2.71
N ASP A 237 21.33 13.11 -3.67
CA ASP A 237 20.45 12.12 -4.29
C ASP A 237 20.50 10.83 -3.46
N ALA A 238 19.53 10.66 -2.57
CA ALA A 238 19.48 9.51 -1.67
C ALA A 238 19.28 8.17 -2.41
N PHE A 239 18.54 8.15 -3.53
CA PHE A 239 18.37 6.95 -4.33
C PHE A 239 19.70 6.46 -4.89
N SER A 240 20.46 7.33 -5.55
CA SER A 240 21.78 6.99 -6.10
C SER A 240 22.76 6.52 -5.02
N VAL A 241 22.74 7.14 -3.84
CA VAL A 241 23.60 6.74 -2.71
C VAL A 241 23.23 5.34 -2.19
N VAL A 242 21.94 5.05 -2.01
CA VAL A 242 21.48 3.73 -1.57
C VAL A 242 21.82 2.66 -2.60
N MET A 243 21.57 2.91 -3.88
CA MET A 243 21.92 1.97 -4.95
C MET A 243 23.42 1.73 -5.04
N THR A 244 24.24 2.77 -4.80
CA THR A 244 25.70 2.64 -4.72
C THR A 244 26.14 1.79 -3.52
N ALA A 245 25.46 1.90 -2.37
CA ALA A 245 25.74 1.07 -1.21
C ALA A 245 25.46 -0.41 -1.49
N PHE A 246 24.34 -0.74 -2.15
CA PHE A 246 24.06 -2.10 -2.63
C PHE A 246 25.10 -2.58 -3.63
N GLN A 247 25.46 -1.75 -4.61
CA GLN A 247 26.46 -2.11 -5.60
C GLN A 247 27.81 -2.42 -4.94
N ASN A 248 28.27 -1.55 -4.03
CA ASN A 248 29.53 -1.76 -3.30
C ASN A 248 29.51 -3.05 -2.49
N TYR A 249 28.39 -3.38 -1.85
CA TYR A 249 28.23 -4.62 -1.11
C TYR A 249 28.40 -5.83 -2.04
N TYR A 250 27.63 -5.91 -3.12
CA TYR A 250 27.66 -7.06 -4.03
C TYR A 250 28.98 -7.16 -4.81
N ASP A 251 29.51 -6.04 -5.30
CA ASP A 251 30.79 -6.00 -6.02
C ASP A 251 31.96 -6.45 -5.10
N SER A 252 31.88 -6.17 -3.78
CA SER A 252 32.90 -6.60 -2.81
C SER A 252 32.98 -8.11 -2.59
N LEU A 253 31.90 -8.84 -2.91
CA LEU A 253 31.88 -10.30 -2.81
C LEU A 253 32.70 -10.97 -3.91
N GLY A 254 32.89 -10.29 -5.06
CA GLY A 254 33.69 -10.78 -6.19
C GLY A 254 33.14 -12.03 -6.87
N GLN A 255 31.84 -12.32 -6.70
CA GLN A 255 31.19 -13.57 -7.14
C GLN A 255 30.03 -13.34 -8.13
N LEU A 256 29.67 -12.10 -8.41
CA LEU A 256 28.47 -11.74 -9.16
C LEU A 256 28.82 -10.94 -10.41
N GLU A 257 28.16 -11.26 -11.52
CA GLU A 257 28.24 -10.50 -12.76
C GLU A 257 26.99 -9.63 -12.94
N ARG A 258 27.16 -8.38 -13.38
CA ARG A 258 26.03 -7.47 -13.61
C ARG A 258 25.28 -7.83 -14.88
N VAL A 259 23.95 -7.75 -14.81
CA VAL A 259 23.06 -7.94 -15.95
C VAL A 259 22.06 -6.80 -16.08
N TYR A 260 21.43 -6.71 -17.25
CA TYR A 260 20.31 -5.80 -17.48
C TYR A 260 19.00 -6.56 -17.32
N SER A 261 18.05 -5.97 -16.59
CA SER A 261 16.70 -6.52 -16.44
C SER A 261 15.71 -5.79 -17.36
N THR A 262 14.77 -6.54 -17.92
CA THR A 262 13.59 -6.01 -18.62
C THR A 262 12.56 -5.41 -17.68
N GLU A 263 12.64 -5.70 -16.38
CA GLU A 263 11.70 -5.21 -15.36
C GLU A 263 11.99 -3.75 -14.95
N GLY A 264 13.10 -3.17 -15.44
CA GLY A 264 13.43 -1.76 -15.22
C GLY A 264 14.05 -1.46 -13.85
N PHE A 265 14.60 -2.47 -13.17
CA PHE A 265 15.43 -2.25 -11.99
C PHE A 265 16.85 -1.81 -12.39
N PRO A 266 17.45 -0.85 -11.65
CA PRO A 266 18.74 -0.26 -12.02
C PRO A 266 19.94 -1.15 -11.71
N LEU A 267 19.82 -2.07 -10.74
CA LEU A 267 20.92 -2.87 -10.25
C LEU A 267 20.51 -4.35 -10.17
N CYS A 268 21.07 -5.13 -11.10
CA CYS A 268 20.80 -6.55 -11.23
C CYS A 268 22.09 -7.34 -11.44
N TYR A 269 22.09 -8.57 -10.96
CA TYR A 269 23.19 -9.50 -11.05
C TYR A 269 22.68 -10.87 -11.51
N GLU A 270 23.52 -11.63 -12.20
CA GLU A 270 23.26 -13.06 -12.39
C GLU A 270 23.00 -13.73 -11.03
N TYR A 271 22.18 -14.77 -11.02
CA TYR A 271 21.82 -15.52 -9.82
C TYR A 271 22.50 -16.90 -9.84
N PRO A 272 23.71 -17.04 -9.25
CA PRO A 272 24.35 -18.34 -9.10
C PRO A 272 23.52 -19.24 -8.18
N PRO A 273 23.37 -20.55 -8.49
CA PRO A 273 22.57 -21.48 -7.69
C PRO A 273 22.95 -21.57 -6.21
N ASP A 274 24.22 -21.35 -5.88
CA ASP A 274 24.77 -21.47 -4.52
C ASP A 274 24.97 -20.11 -3.83
N PHE A 275 24.52 -19.00 -4.44
CA PHE A 275 24.68 -17.68 -3.85
C PHE A 275 23.64 -17.43 -2.75
N GLY A 276 24.11 -17.11 -1.54
CA GLY A 276 23.25 -16.85 -0.37
C GLY A 276 23.51 -15.54 0.36
N ASP A 277 24.56 -14.80 -0.02
CA ASP A 277 24.99 -13.56 0.65
C ASP A 277 24.22 -12.35 0.10
N PHE A 278 22.88 -12.41 0.16
CA PHE A 278 22.01 -11.32 -0.27
C PHE A 278 22.00 -10.18 0.75
N ALA A 279 21.99 -8.94 0.25
CA ALA A 279 21.98 -7.75 1.09
C ALA A 279 20.65 -7.58 1.83
N THR A 280 20.72 -7.20 3.10
CA THR A 280 19.55 -6.76 3.89
C THR A 280 19.39 -5.25 3.80
N MET A 281 18.21 -4.75 4.19
CA MET A 281 17.93 -3.31 4.20
C MET A 281 17.25 -2.91 5.51
N THR A 282 17.57 -1.73 6.04
CA THR A 282 16.86 -1.17 7.20
C THR A 282 16.50 0.28 6.93
N TYR A 283 15.23 0.62 7.14
CA TYR A 283 14.77 2.01 7.16
C TYR A 283 14.76 2.47 8.62
N HIS A 284 15.58 3.47 8.92
CA HIS A 284 15.65 4.03 10.26
C HIS A 284 14.63 5.15 10.38
N PHE A 285 13.44 4.84 10.86
CA PHE A 285 12.43 5.84 11.14
C PHE A 285 12.61 6.43 12.53
N GLU A 286 12.00 7.59 12.77
CA GLU A 286 11.88 8.12 14.12
C GLU A 286 11.14 7.11 15.01
N GLY A 287 11.75 6.76 16.15
CA GLY A 287 11.20 5.82 17.12
C GLY A 287 11.39 4.33 16.82
N GLY A 288 11.74 3.95 15.58
CA GLY A 288 11.88 2.54 15.20
C GLY A 288 12.60 2.27 13.88
N ASP A 289 13.28 1.15 13.84
CA ASP A 289 13.95 0.57 12.69
C ASP A 289 13.04 -0.48 12.01
N TYR A 290 12.81 -0.28 10.71
CA TYR A 290 12.08 -1.24 9.88
C TYR A 290 13.08 -2.10 9.08
N PHE A 291 13.28 -3.34 9.54
CA PHE A 291 14.22 -4.28 8.94
C PHE A 291 13.57 -5.14 7.85
N VAL A 292 14.15 -5.15 6.66
CA VAL A 292 13.76 -5.99 5.53
C VAL A 292 14.79 -7.10 5.35
N ASP A 293 14.33 -8.34 5.44
CA ASP A 293 15.16 -9.52 5.19
C ASP A 293 15.66 -9.54 3.74
N SER A 294 16.84 -10.10 3.50
CA SER A 294 17.46 -10.10 2.18
C SER A 294 16.62 -10.80 1.12
N MET A 295 15.82 -11.79 1.51
CA MET A 295 14.86 -12.45 0.62
C MET A 295 13.73 -11.55 0.12
N TYR A 296 13.45 -10.44 0.81
CA TYR A 296 12.41 -9.47 0.43
C TYR A 296 12.98 -8.16 -0.12
N VAL A 297 14.29 -7.92 0.01
CA VAL A 297 14.98 -6.77 -0.61
C VAL A 297 15.09 -6.92 -2.13
N ASN A 298 15.19 -8.16 -2.61
CA ASN A 298 15.48 -8.43 -4.01
C ASN A 298 14.24 -8.98 -4.76
N TYR A 299 14.18 -8.70 -6.05
CA TYR A 299 13.35 -9.38 -7.02
C TYR A 299 14.16 -10.49 -7.68
N TYR A 300 13.55 -11.67 -7.87
CA TYR A 300 14.21 -12.85 -8.44
C TYR A 300 13.51 -13.25 -9.74
N SER A 301 14.28 -13.50 -10.79
CA SER A 301 13.80 -14.03 -12.05
C SER A 301 14.35 -15.43 -12.29
N ASP A 302 13.52 -16.45 -12.10
CA ASP A 302 13.90 -17.85 -12.34
C ASP A 302 14.13 -18.14 -13.83
N ILE A 303 13.40 -17.45 -14.71
CA ILE A 303 13.53 -17.59 -16.17
C ILE A 303 14.81 -16.89 -16.66
N GLY A 304 15.09 -15.70 -16.12
CA GLY A 304 16.25 -14.91 -16.50
C GLY A 304 17.54 -15.30 -15.78
N TYR A 305 17.47 -16.12 -14.74
CA TYR A 305 18.58 -16.47 -13.84
C TYR A 305 19.31 -15.23 -13.30
N TYR A 306 18.55 -14.25 -12.84
CA TYR A 306 19.08 -13.03 -12.24
C TYR A 306 18.25 -12.57 -11.04
N PHE A 307 18.86 -11.74 -10.21
CA PHE A 307 18.14 -11.00 -9.18
C PHE A 307 18.45 -9.50 -9.30
N CYS A 308 17.54 -8.67 -8.80
CA CYS A 308 17.68 -7.21 -8.80
C CYS A 308 17.33 -6.65 -7.43
N VAL A 309 17.95 -5.54 -7.05
CA VAL A 309 17.51 -4.77 -5.88
C VAL A 309 16.14 -4.16 -6.19
N ALA A 310 15.11 -4.51 -5.41
CA ALA A 310 13.72 -4.14 -5.64
C ALA A 310 13.39 -2.72 -5.11
N VAL A 311 14.18 -1.74 -5.55
CA VAL A 311 14.01 -0.32 -5.24
C VAL A 311 13.97 0.46 -6.55
N ARG A 312 13.03 1.39 -6.65
CA ARG A 312 12.89 2.31 -7.78
C ARG A 312 13.21 3.74 -7.38
N GLU A 313 13.50 4.53 -8.39
CA GLU A 313 13.68 5.97 -8.29
C GLU A 313 12.33 6.62 -7.95
N GLY A 314 12.29 7.35 -6.84
CA GLY A 314 11.18 8.22 -6.47
C GLY A 314 11.44 9.66 -6.92
N ASN A 315 10.38 10.41 -7.18
CA ASN A 315 10.47 11.80 -7.62
C ASN A 315 9.75 12.73 -6.65
N GLY A 316 10.52 13.33 -5.73
CA GLY A 316 10.01 14.28 -4.76
C GLY A 316 9.28 13.65 -3.57
N GLN A 317 9.34 12.33 -3.39
CA GLN A 317 8.89 11.62 -2.18
C GLN A 317 9.45 10.19 -2.16
N SER A 318 9.78 9.68 -0.98
CA SER A 318 10.08 8.25 -0.77
C SER A 318 8.80 7.50 -0.42
N ILE A 319 8.66 6.25 -0.84
CA ILE A 319 7.50 5.40 -0.57
C ILE A 319 7.98 4.01 -0.14
N LEU A 320 7.64 3.59 1.08
CA LEU A 320 7.78 2.19 1.50
C LEU A 320 6.63 1.39 0.87
N GLY A 321 6.92 0.72 -0.23
CA GLY A 321 5.94 -0.03 -1.04
C GLY A 321 5.69 -1.45 -0.53
N ALA A 322 4.63 -2.07 -1.03
CA ALA A 322 4.13 -3.39 -0.62
C ALA A 322 5.20 -4.51 -0.66
N TRP A 323 6.14 -4.47 -1.61
CA TRP A 323 7.22 -5.45 -1.73
C TRP A 323 8.09 -5.51 -0.47
N HIS A 324 8.40 -4.38 0.16
CA HIS A 324 9.16 -4.37 1.42
C HIS A 324 8.26 -4.53 2.66
N GLN A 325 6.94 -4.60 2.48
CA GLN A 325 5.97 -4.87 3.54
C GLN A 325 5.65 -6.38 3.69
N GLN A 326 6.27 -7.22 2.85
CA GLN A 326 6.11 -8.68 2.89
C GLN A 326 6.58 -9.29 4.21
N ASN A 327 5.88 -10.33 4.65
CA ASN A 327 6.18 -11.11 5.86
C ASN A 327 6.32 -10.25 7.13
N MET A 328 5.58 -9.14 7.17
CA MET A 328 5.53 -8.22 8.28
C MET A 328 4.07 -7.92 8.59
N ARG A 329 3.73 -7.87 9.88
CA ARG A 329 2.44 -7.37 10.30
C ARG A 329 2.59 -5.88 10.56
N ILE A 330 1.87 -5.05 9.82
CA ILE A 330 1.94 -3.59 9.98
C ILE A 330 0.59 -3.15 10.51
N THR A 331 0.59 -2.46 11.65
CA THR A 331 -0.63 -1.91 12.25
C THR A 331 -0.60 -0.39 12.21
N TYR A 332 -1.66 0.17 11.66
CA TYR A 332 -1.90 1.60 11.57
C TYR A 332 -2.83 1.96 12.73
N ASP A 333 -2.29 2.56 13.78
CA ASP A 333 -3.06 3.00 14.94
C ASP A 333 -3.29 4.51 14.84
N ILE A 334 -4.47 4.87 14.34
CA ILE A 334 -4.83 6.26 14.03
C ILE A 334 -5.21 6.99 15.32
N HIS A 335 -5.81 6.29 16.30
CA HIS A 335 -6.11 6.81 17.63
C HIS A 335 -4.84 7.24 18.37
N GLY A 336 -3.81 6.39 18.33
CA GLY A 336 -2.52 6.66 18.96
C GLY A 336 -1.62 7.62 18.17
N VAL A 337 -1.90 7.87 16.88
CA VAL A 337 -1.02 8.59 15.93
C VAL A 337 0.32 7.86 15.70
N HIS A 338 0.31 6.53 15.66
CA HIS A 338 1.51 5.72 15.45
C HIS A 338 1.29 4.59 14.43
N CYS A 339 2.33 4.32 13.65
CA CYS A 339 2.50 3.05 12.96
C CYS A 339 3.23 2.08 13.89
N ILE A 340 2.62 0.94 14.17
CA ILE A 340 3.22 -0.15 14.93
C ILE A 340 3.78 -1.15 13.93
N LEU A 341 5.12 -1.28 13.94
CA LEU A 341 5.85 -2.17 13.05
C LEU A 341 6.02 -3.51 13.76
N LEU A 342 5.14 -4.47 13.47
CA LEU A 342 5.15 -5.77 14.14
C LEU A 342 6.09 -6.75 13.46
N GLU A 343 6.84 -7.40 14.36
CA GLU A 343 7.77 -8.50 14.17
C GLU A 343 7.30 -9.54 13.17
N ARG A 344 8.28 -10.15 12.48
CA ARG A 344 8.12 -11.31 11.60
C ARG A 344 7.13 -12.29 12.25
N PRO A 345 6.11 -12.78 11.53
CA PRO A 345 5.36 -13.91 12.05
C PRO A 345 6.38 -15.01 12.36
N VAL A 346 6.50 -15.40 13.63
CA VAL A 346 7.14 -16.66 13.98
C VAL A 346 6.50 -17.68 13.06
N LEU A 347 7.31 -18.41 12.30
CA LEU A 347 6.86 -19.40 11.33
C LEU A 347 5.97 -20.43 12.05
N ILE A 348 4.67 -20.15 12.16
CA ILE A 348 3.69 -21.13 12.58
C ILE A 348 3.46 -21.93 11.30
N MET A 349 4.03 -23.13 11.23
CA MET A 349 3.52 -24.15 10.31
C MET A 349 2.03 -24.33 10.61
N ILE A 350 1.17 -23.67 9.83
CA ILE A 350 -0.26 -23.91 9.86
C ILE A 350 -0.55 -24.96 8.79
N LEU A 351 -1.02 -26.10 9.28
CA LEU A 351 -1.53 -27.23 8.51
C LEU A 351 -2.57 -26.78 7.46
N PRO A 352 -2.69 -27.49 6.33
CA PRO A 352 -3.56 -27.10 5.23
C PRO A 352 -5.02 -27.19 5.70
N ASN A 353 -5.72 -26.05 5.75
CA ASN A 353 -7.16 -25.86 5.57
C ASN A 353 -7.61 -24.57 6.25
N SER A 354 -7.52 -23.44 5.54
CA SER A 354 -8.32 -22.23 5.79
C SER A 354 -8.19 -21.32 4.57
N TYR A 355 -9.27 -21.21 3.79
CA TYR A 355 -9.34 -20.36 2.60
C TYR A 355 -9.76 -18.94 3.01
N ILE A 356 -9.25 -17.92 2.33
CA ILE A 356 -9.83 -16.56 2.33
C ILE A 356 -10.30 -16.31 0.90
N ILE A 357 -11.60 -16.12 0.76
CA ILE A 357 -12.23 -15.60 -0.45
C ILE A 357 -12.90 -14.29 0.00
N LEU A 358 -12.42 -13.16 -0.50
CA LEU A 358 -13.21 -11.92 -0.47
C LEU A 358 -14.31 -12.09 -1.53
N LEU A 359 -15.53 -12.41 -1.09
CA LEU A 359 -16.66 -12.67 -1.98
C LEU A 359 -17.19 -11.41 -2.66
#